data_AF-A0A1L1PPZ0-F1
#
_entry.id   AF-A0A1L1PPZ0-F1
#
_cell.length_a   1.000
_cell.length_b   1.000
_cell.length_c   1.000
_cell.angle_alpha   90.00
_cell.angle_beta   90.00
_cell.angle_gamma   90.00
#
_symmetry.space_group_name_H-M   'P 1'
#
loop_
_entity.id
_entity.type
_entity.pdbx_description
1 polymer ?
#
loop_
_entity_poly.entity_id
_entity_poly.type
_entity_poly.pdbx_seq_one_letter_code
_entity_poly.pdbx_strand_id
1 'polypeptide(L)'
;MLAFRTVTYCTENEETPKLALGLTLLGWIATCVIAALSTTKGMFWYAAAIAGLCMGSSQSAGRAMAGMLAPPAQLAEFFGLWTFAVRVASIVGPLTYGVITWATGGNQRLAIMSTALLFVLGLSLLAPVNMRRGREAALTAPSAPAQL
;
A
#
# COMPACT_ATOMS: atom_id res chain seq x y z
N MET A 1 3.32 -6.87 -23.68
CA MET A 1 2.86 -8.28 -23.57
C MET A 1 3.62 -9.08 -22.50
N LEU A 2 4.95 -8.95 -22.39
CA LEU A 2 5.76 -9.61 -21.33
C LEU A 2 5.45 -9.12 -19.90
N ALA A 3 5.23 -7.82 -19.70
CA ALA A 3 4.87 -7.28 -18.38
C ALA A 3 3.50 -7.77 -17.86
N PHE A 4 2.58 -8.11 -18.78
CA PHE A 4 1.27 -8.68 -18.42
C PHE A 4 1.39 -10.16 -18.03
N ARG A 5 2.30 -10.90 -18.68
CA ARG A 5 2.60 -12.30 -18.35
C ARG A 5 3.24 -12.48 -16.98
N THR A 6 4.11 -11.57 -16.54
CA THR A 6 4.69 -11.61 -15.18
C THR A 6 3.60 -11.40 -14.11
N VAL A 7 2.64 -10.52 -14.39
CA VAL A 7 1.48 -10.27 -13.50
C VAL A 7 0.56 -11.50 -13.43
N THR A 8 0.35 -12.22 -14.54
CA THR A 8 -0.45 -13.46 -14.57
C THR A 8 0.27 -14.67 -13.97
N TYR A 9 1.59 -14.81 -14.09
CA TYR A 9 2.32 -15.90 -13.43
C TYR A 9 2.30 -15.79 -11.89
N CYS A 10 2.18 -14.56 -11.35
CA CYS A 10 2.04 -14.34 -9.93
C CYS A 10 0.64 -14.67 -9.36
N THR A 11 -0.38 -14.93 -10.20
CA THR A 11 -1.73 -15.29 -9.71
C THR A 11 -1.88 -16.76 -9.31
N GLU A 12 -0.84 -17.57 -9.51
CA GLU A 12 -0.90 -19.03 -9.30
C GLU A 12 -0.40 -19.47 -7.90
N ASN A 13 0.13 -18.54 -7.09
CA ASN A 13 0.56 -18.83 -5.71
C ASN A 13 -0.42 -18.22 -4.69
N GLU A 14 -0.79 -19.01 -3.67
CA GLU A 14 -1.76 -18.69 -2.61
C GLU A 14 -1.41 -17.47 -1.71
N GLU A 15 -0.31 -16.76 -1.98
CA GLU A 15 0.17 -15.57 -1.26
C GLU A 15 -0.10 -14.24 -2.00
N THR A 16 -1.21 -14.21 -2.74
CA THR A 16 -1.53 -13.24 -3.81
C THR A 16 -1.48 -11.75 -3.41
N PRO A 17 -1.92 -11.30 -2.21
CA PRO A 17 -1.93 -9.87 -1.91
C PRO A 17 -0.61 -9.29 -1.41
N LYS A 18 0.24 -10.07 -0.71
CA LYS A 18 1.53 -9.55 -0.18
C LYS A 18 2.49 -9.23 -1.33
N LEU A 19 2.56 -10.11 -2.32
CA LEU A 19 3.36 -9.89 -3.53
C LEU A 19 2.83 -8.73 -4.36
N ALA A 20 1.51 -8.58 -4.48
CA ALA A 20 0.90 -7.45 -5.16
C ALA A 20 1.30 -6.11 -4.51
N LEU A 21 1.26 -6.02 -3.17
CA LEU A 21 1.71 -4.82 -2.45
C LEU A 21 3.21 -4.57 -2.56
N GLY A 22 4.04 -5.60 -2.52
CA GLY A 22 5.48 -5.46 -2.76
C GLY A 22 5.78 -4.87 -4.15
N LEU A 23 5.07 -5.35 -5.18
CA LEU A 23 5.22 -4.86 -6.55
C LEU A 23 4.76 -3.40 -6.68
N THR A 24 3.66 -3.01 -6.03
CA THR A 24 3.17 -1.62 -6.07
C THR A 24 4.09 -0.66 -5.34
N LEU A 25 4.70 -1.08 -4.22
CA LEU A 25 5.69 -0.31 -3.49
C LEU A 25 6.96 -0.08 -4.33
N LEU A 26 7.43 -1.09 -5.06
CA LEU A 26 8.53 -0.92 -6.02
C LEU A 26 8.16 0.07 -7.15
N GLY A 27 6.92 -0.01 -7.66
CA GLY A 27 6.40 0.96 -8.64
C GLY A 27 6.33 2.39 -8.10
N TRP A 28 6.00 2.57 -6.82
CA TRP A 28 6.03 3.88 -6.13
C TRP A 28 7.45 4.41 -5.98
N ILE A 29 8.42 3.57 -5.62
CA ILE A 29 9.83 3.95 -5.56
C ILE A 29 10.32 4.39 -6.95
N ALA A 30 10.00 3.63 -7.99
CA ALA A 30 10.34 4.00 -9.38
C ALA A 30 9.69 5.33 -9.79
N THR A 31 8.42 5.54 -9.44
CA THR A 31 7.70 6.79 -9.70
C THR A 31 8.36 7.98 -9.00
N CYS A 32 8.76 7.84 -7.73
CA CYS A 32 9.47 8.87 -6.99
C CYS A 32 10.83 9.21 -7.62
N VAL A 33 11.59 8.21 -8.07
CA VAL A 33 12.87 8.40 -8.76
C VAL A 33 12.67 9.13 -10.11
N ILE A 34 11.68 8.71 -10.90
CA ILE A 34 11.34 9.35 -12.17
C ILE A 34 10.85 10.78 -11.94
N ALA A 35 10.05 11.03 -10.90
CA ALA A 35 9.58 12.36 -10.54
C ALA A 35 10.73 13.28 -10.08
N ALA A 36 11.70 12.77 -9.32
CA ALA A 36 12.87 13.52 -8.90
C ALA A 36 13.79 13.91 -10.09
N LEU A 37 13.86 13.05 -11.10
CA LEU A 37 14.62 13.28 -12.34
C LEU A 37 13.83 14.06 -13.41
N SER A 38 12.50 14.14 -13.29
CA SER A 38 11.64 14.79 -14.27
C SER A 38 11.79 16.30 -14.24
N THR A 39 12.43 16.85 -15.27
CA THR A 39 12.45 18.30 -15.56
C THR A 39 11.52 18.69 -16.72
N THR A 40 10.84 17.73 -17.35
CA THR A 40 10.09 17.91 -18.61
C THR A 40 8.67 17.33 -18.53
N LYS A 41 7.68 18.01 -19.13
CA LYS A 41 6.24 17.63 -19.13
C LYS A 41 5.97 16.17 -19.54
N GLY A 42 6.77 15.61 -20.46
CA GLY A 42 6.60 14.24 -20.95
C GLY A 42 6.87 13.18 -19.89
N MET A 43 7.92 13.32 -19.08
CA MET A 43 8.22 12.35 -18.01
C MET A 43 7.21 12.39 -16.87
N PHE A 44 6.59 13.56 -16.62
CA PHE A 44 5.52 13.71 -15.65
C PHE A 44 4.29 12.84 -15.99
N TRP A 45 3.90 12.76 -17.27
CA TRP A 45 2.79 11.91 -17.70
C TRP A 45 3.07 10.42 -17.52
N TYR A 46 4.31 9.99 -17.79
CA TYR A 46 4.72 8.60 -17.51
C TYR A 46 4.70 8.29 -16.01
N ALA A 47 5.20 9.21 -15.17
CA ALA A 47 5.15 9.07 -13.72
C ALA A 47 3.70 9.01 -13.21
N ALA A 48 2.81 9.86 -13.73
CA ALA A 48 1.39 9.88 -13.36
C ALA A 48 0.67 8.58 -13.76
N ALA A 49 0.98 8.01 -14.92
CA ALA A 49 0.41 6.75 -15.37
C ALA A 49 0.83 5.57 -14.47
N ILE A 50 2.11 5.52 -14.08
CA ILE A 50 2.62 4.49 -13.15
C ILE A 50 2.01 4.69 -11.76
N ALA A 51 1.94 5.93 -11.27
CA ALA A 51 1.31 6.26 -10.00
C ALA A 51 -0.15 5.80 -9.94
N GLY A 52 -0.93 6.05 -11.02
CA GLY A 52 -2.33 5.64 -11.11
C GLY A 52 -2.52 4.12 -11.04
N LEU A 53 -1.68 3.37 -11.75
CA LEU A 53 -1.67 1.90 -11.69
C LEU A 53 -1.33 1.40 -10.27
N CYS A 54 -0.28 1.93 -9.66
CA CYS A 54 0.15 1.53 -8.32
C CYS A 54 -0.90 1.89 -7.26
N MET A 55 -1.58 3.02 -7.39
CA MET A 55 -2.63 3.47 -6.47
C MET A 55 -3.85 2.54 -6.51
N GLY A 56 -4.28 2.12 -7.70
CA GLY A 56 -5.39 1.17 -7.85
C GLY A 56 -5.06 -0.22 -7.29
N SER A 57 -3.89 -0.75 -7.61
CA SER A 57 -3.45 -2.07 -7.12
C SER A 57 -3.30 -2.10 -5.59
N SER A 58 -2.77 -1.03 -4.98
CA SER A 58 -2.61 -0.95 -3.52
C SER A 58 -3.95 -0.90 -2.78
N GLN A 59 -4.95 -0.18 -3.33
CA GLN A 59 -6.29 -0.15 -2.74
C GLN A 59 -6.98 -1.52 -2.79
N SER A 60 -6.86 -2.25 -3.90
CA SER A 60 -7.45 -3.58 -4.04
C SER A 60 -6.76 -4.60 -3.13
N ALA A 61 -5.43 -4.66 -3.17
CA ALA A 61 -4.65 -5.59 -2.34
C ALA A 61 -4.82 -5.32 -0.83
N GLY A 62 -4.92 -4.05 -0.41
CA GLY A 62 -5.15 -3.67 0.98
C GLY A 62 -6.49 -4.19 1.53
N ARG A 63 -7.57 -4.07 0.73
CA ARG A 63 -8.88 -4.63 1.11
C ARG A 63 -8.86 -6.16 1.14
N ALA A 64 -8.18 -6.79 0.19
CA ALA A 64 -8.03 -8.25 0.17
C ALA A 64 -7.27 -8.76 1.40
N MET A 65 -6.17 -8.10 1.82
CA MET A 65 -5.44 -8.47 3.04
C MET A 65 -6.30 -8.31 4.29
N ALA A 66 -7.02 -7.19 4.42
CA ALA A 66 -7.90 -6.96 5.57
C ALA A 66 -8.98 -8.05 5.67
N GLY A 67 -9.57 -8.45 4.53
CA GLY A 67 -10.56 -9.53 4.49
C GLY A 67 -9.99 -10.91 4.82
N MET A 68 -8.77 -11.24 4.43
CA MET A 68 -8.15 -12.54 4.75
C MET A 68 -7.64 -12.65 6.19
N LEU A 69 -7.35 -11.52 6.84
CA LEU A 69 -6.90 -11.47 8.23
C LEU A 69 -8.06 -11.35 9.23
N ALA A 70 -9.25 -10.97 8.78
CA ALA A 70 -10.42 -10.82 9.63
C ALA A 70 -11.12 -12.18 9.86
N PRO A 71 -11.40 -12.57 11.12
CA PRO A 71 -12.22 -13.74 11.40
C PRO A 71 -13.66 -13.50 10.90
N PRO A 72 -14.34 -14.52 10.34
CA PRO A 72 -15.63 -14.36 9.67
C PRO A 72 -16.73 -13.82 10.62
N ALA A 73 -16.63 -14.10 11.92
CA ALA A 73 -17.58 -13.64 12.93
C ALA A 73 -17.48 -12.14 13.27
N GLN A 74 -16.32 -11.49 13.04
CA GLN A 74 -16.06 -10.10 13.44
C GLN A 74 -15.59 -9.24 12.25
N LEU A 75 -15.95 -9.66 11.04
CA LEU A 75 -15.48 -9.07 9.79
C LEU A 75 -15.83 -7.57 9.72
N ALA A 76 -17.01 -7.17 10.21
CA ALA A 76 -17.44 -5.78 10.27
C ALA A 76 -16.56 -4.90 11.19
N GLU A 77 -16.14 -5.42 12.35
CA GLU A 77 -15.30 -4.70 13.30
C GLU A 77 -13.88 -4.47 12.74
N PHE A 78 -13.30 -5.52 12.13
CA PHE A 78 -12.00 -5.44 11.46
C PHE A 78 -12.01 -4.46 10.29
N PHE A 79 -13.06 -4.46 9.45
CA PHE A 79 -13.19 -3.49 8.37
C PHE A 79 -13.45 -2.06 8.87
N GLY A 80 -14.12 -1.90 10.02
CA GLY A 80 -14.28 -0.63 10.71
C GLY A 80 -12.92 -0.05 11.14
N LEU A 81 -12.11 -0.85 11.84
CA LEU A 81 -10.75 -0.47 12.26
C LEU A 81 -9.83 -0.18 11.07
N TRP A 82 -9.91 -1.01 10.01
CA TRP A 82 -9.15 -0.77 8.77
C TRP A 82 -9.53 0.58 8.13
N THR A 83 -10.82 0.89 8.04
CA THR A 83 -11.28 2.17 7.48
C THR A 83 -10.84 3.35 8.33
N PHE A 84 -10.92 3.23 9.66
CA PHE A 84 -10.43 4.26 10.58
C PHE A 84 -8.93 4.52 10.39
N ALA A 85 -8.12 3.46 10.33
CA ALA A 85 -6.67 3.57 10.09
C ALA A 85 -6.36 4.27 8.75
N VAL A 86 -7.08 3.94 7.68
CA VAL A 86 -6.92 4.61 6.37
C VAL A 86 -7.29 6.10 6.43
N ARG A 87 -8.30 6.47 7.23
CA ARG A 87 -8.69 7.88 7.42
C ARG A 87 -7.63 8.66 8.18
N VAL A 88 -7.09 8.09 9.25
CA VAL A 88 -5.98 8.69 10.00
C VAL A 88 -4.75 8.84 9.10
N ALA A 89 -4.39 7.80 8.33
CA ALA A 89 -3.27 7.85 7.39
C ALA A 89 -3.44 8.97 6.33
N SER A 90 -4.67 9.16 5.84
CA SER A 90 -5.00 10.24 4.87
C SER A 90 -4.82 11.65 5.45
N ILE A 91 -4.83 11.82 6.77
CA ILE A 91 -4.60 13.10 7.45
C ILE A 91 -3.10 13.25 7.77
N VAL A 92 -2.48 12.21 8.32
CA VAL A 92 -1.08 12.21 8.73
C VAL A 92 -0.13 12.40 7.55
N GLY A 93 -0.44 11.82 6.38
CA GLY A 93 0.40 11.93 5.17
C GLY A 93 0.58 13.38 4.71
N PRO A 94 -0.49 14.10 4.35
CA PRO A 94 -0.43 15.51 3.95
C PRO A 94 0.15 16.43 5.03
N LEU A 95 -0.16 16.18 6.31
CA LEU A 95 0.42 16.96 7.41
C LEU A 95 1.94 16.79 7.46
N THR A 96 2.44 15.55 7.38
CA THR A 96 3.89 15.26 7.38
C THR A 96 4.56 15.91 6.17
N TYR A 97 3.96 15.80 4.99
CA TYR A 97 4.45 16.45 3.77
C TYR A 97 4.51 17.98 3.90
N GLY A 98 3.47 18.59 4.49
CA GLY A 98 3.40 20.03 4.73
C GLY A 98 4.47 20.53 5.70
N VAL A 99 4.65 19.82 6.83
CA VAL A 99 5.70 20.13 7.82
C VAL A 99 7.09 20.07 7.18
N ILE A 100 7.36 19.05 6.39
CA ILE A 100 8.66 18.86 5.75
C ILE A 100 8.92 19.92 4.68
N THR A 101 7.90 20.26 3.88
CA THR A 101 7.98 21.33 2.87
C THR A 101 8.25 22.69 3.52
N TRP A 102 7.58 22.97 4.65
CA TRP A 102 7.80 24.19 5.42
C TRP A 102 9.20 24.24 6.03
N ALA A 103 9.67 23.14 6.64
CA ALA A 103 11.00 23.05 7.23
C ALA A 103 12.15 23.12 6.21
N THR A 104 11.92 22.71 4.95
CA THR A 104 12.91 22.77 3.86
C THR A 104 12.83 24.05 3.03
N GLY A 105 12.05 25.05 3.46
CA GLY A 105 12.02 26.37 2.83
C GLY A 105 11.48 26.38 1.41
N GLY A 106 10.61 25.42 1.05
CA GLY A 106 9.97 25.36 -0.27
C GLY A 106 10.70 24.54 -1.35
N ASN A 107 11.77 23.82 -1.00
CA ASN A 107 12.48 22.96 -1.96
C ASN A 107 11.69 21.67 -2.26
N GLN A 108 10.87 21.70 -3.31
CA GLN A 108 9.96 20.62 -3.72
C GLN A 108 10.67 19.27 -3.94
N ARG A 109 11.97 19.27 -4.30
CA ARG A 109 12.74 18.03 -4.47
C ARG A 109 12.91 17.26 -3.16
N LEU A 110 13.18 17.96 -2.05
CA LEU A 110 13.29 17.35 -0.72
C LEU A 110 11.94 16.82 -0.24
N ALA A 111 10.85 17.52 -0.56
CA ALA A 111 9.50 17.07 -0.24
C ALA A 111 9.14 15.76 -0.97
N ILE A 112 9.49 15.63 -2.26
CA ILE A 112 9.30 14.39 -3.02
C ILE A 112 10.15 13.24 -2.46
N MET A 113 11.39 13.52 -2.06
CA MET A 113 12.27 12.51 -1.42
C MET A 113 11.71 12.04 -0.07
N SER A 114 11.08 12.92 0.71
CA SER A 114 10.39 12.52 1.92
C SER A 114 9.20 11.60 1.66
N THR A 115 8.43 11.85 0.60
CA THR A 115 7.33 10.95 0.21
C THR A 115 7.86 9.58 -0.20
N ALA A 116 9.00 9.54 -0.89
CA ALA A 116 9.69 8.29 -1.21
C ALA A 116 10.12 7.53 0.05
N LEU A 117 10.64 8.22 1.07
CA LEU A 117 11.00 7.62 2.36
C LEU A 117 9.79 7.02 3.08
N LEU A 118 8.62 7.66 3.03
CA LEU A 118 7.37 7.11 3.57
C LEU A 118 6.99 5.78 2.89
N PHE A 119 7.17 5.67 1.57
CA PHE A 119 6.96 4.40 0.87
C PHE A 119 7.98 3.33 1.29
N VAL A 120 9.25 3.69 1.45
CA VAL A 120 10.29 2.75 1.93
C VAL A 120 10.00 2.27 3.35
N LEU A 121 9.52 3.16 4.22
CA LEU A 121 9.04 2.81 5.57
C LEU A 121 7.86 1.84 5.49
N GLY A 122 6.88 2.09 4.61
CA GLY A 122 5.76 1.18 4.38
C GLY A 122 6.21 -0.21 3.91
N LEU A 123 7.20 -0.28 3.00
CA LEU A 123 7.78 -1.54 2.53
C LEU A 123 8.52 -2.28 3.65
N SER A 124 9.29 -1.56 4.46
CA SER A 124 10.03 -2.13 5.59
C SER A 124 9.09 -2.69 6.66
N LEU A 125 7.95 -2.01 6.90
CA LEU A 125 6.91 -2.49 7.81
C LEU A 125 6.16 -3.71 7.27
N LEU A 126 6.02 -3.83 5.95
CA LEU A 126 5.37 -4.96 5.30
C LEU A 126 6.27 -6.21 5.26
N ALA A 127 7.60 -6.06 5.26
CA ALA A 127 8.55 -7.15 5.22
C ALA A 127 8.32 -8.23 6.32
N PRO A 128 8.17 -7.88 7.62
CA PRO A 128 7.94 -8.86 8.69
C PRO A 128 6.51 -9.43 8.73
N VAL A 129 5.56 -8.91 7.94
CA VAL A 129 4.16 -9.38 7.98
C VAL A 129 4.03 -10.75 7.32
N ASN A 130 3.70 -11.77 8.12
CA ASN A 130 3.46 -13.14 7.65
C ASN A 130 1.97 -13.39 7.44
N MET A 131 1.51 -13.30 6.19
CA MET A 131 0.11 -13.51 5.82
C MET A 131 -0.41 -14.91 6.16
N ARG A 132 0.44 -15.94 6.01
CA ARG A 132 0.09 -17.34 6.35
C ARG A 132 -0.33 -17.49 7.81
N ARG A 133 0.47 -16.94 8.73
CA ARG A 133 0.21 -17.00 10.18
C ARG A 133 -1.01 -16.17 10.58
N GLY A 134 -1.26 -15.05 9.90
CA GLY A 134 -2.47 -14.24 10.13
C GLY A 134 -3.75 -14.93 9.67
N ARG A 135 -3.70 -15.63 8.52
CA ARG A 135 -4.85 -16.41 8.00
C ARG A 135 -5.16 -17.62 8.87
N GLU A 136 -4.14 -18.34 9.32
CA GLU A 136 -4.30 -19.46 10.27
C GLU A 136 -4.94 -18.99 11.58
N ALA A 137 -4.45 -17.88 12.15
CA ALA A 137 -5.03 -17.30 13.36
C ALA A 137 -6.51 -16.91 13.17
N ALA A 138 -6.86 -16.30 12.03
CA ALA A 138 -8.25 -15.91 11.72
C ALA A 138 -9.20 -17.10 11.57
N LEU A 139 -8.72 -18.23 11.04
CA LEU A 139 -9.49 -19.47 10.90
C LEU A 139 -9.64 -20.23 12.22
N THR A 140 -8.65 -20.13 13.12
CA THR A 140 -8.70 -20.76 14.45
C THR A 140 -9.42 -19.92 15.51
N ALA A 141 -9.80 -18.67 15.19
CA ALA A 141 -10.51 -17.80 16.12
C ALA A 141 -11.87 -18.43 16.49
N PRO A 142 -12.18 -18.60 17.79
CA PRO A 142 -13.45 -19.16 18.22
C PRO A 142 -14.62 -18.39 17.62
N SER A 143 -15.53 -19.09 16.95
CA SER A 143 -16.83 -18.52 16.58
C SER A 143 -17.52 -18.07 17.86
N ALA A 144 -17.77 -16.76 18.01
CA ALA A 144 -18.62 -16.26 19.08
C ALA A 144 -19.94 -17.06 19.06
N PRO A 145 -20.39 -17.60 20.20
CA PRO A 145 -21.61 -18.40 20.24
C PRO A 145 -22.75 -17.59 19.66
N ALA A 146 -23.53 -18.20 18.77
CA ALA A 146 -24.77 -17.67 18.27
C ALA A 146 -25.61 -17.17 19.46
N GLN A 147 -25.64 -15.86 19.67
CA GLN A 147 -26.50 -15.24 20.65
C GLN A 147 -27.91 -15.28 20.04
N LEU A 148 -28.72 -16.15 20.63
CA LEU A 148 -30.19 -16.21 20.58
C LEU A 148 -30.81 -14.85 20.93
#